data_AF-A0A3B8MMD0-F1
#
_entry.id   AF-A0A3B8MMD0-F1
#
_cell.length_a   1.000
_cell.length_b   1.000
_cell.length_c   1.000
_cell.angle_alpha   90.00
_cell.angle_beta   90.00
_cell.angle_gamma   90.00
#
_symmetry.space_group_name_H-M   'P 1'
#
loop_
_entity.id
_entity.type
_entity.pdbx_description
1 polymer ?
#
loop_
_entity_poly.entity_id
_entity_poly.type
_entity_poly.pdbx_seq_one_letter_code
_entity_poly.pdbx_strand_id
1 'polypeptide(L)'
;MAETLTLSSNEFDGVENGSPPVPAPDPDSLTYHKLCPASEIEEGKSRPFTVNGTHIAVFKDNGGYHAVDNRCPHMGYPMSEGTVRDGVLICHWHHWEFDLKTGGCFLTTGDDLKSFPVRVDNDRDVCVGLSGGEQEEARRRLIDRGKRTLEQGLKDRSPFLIAKAVTALRESAGRRLRRSSSTGCSTAPTRRQMDSRRVK
;
A
#
# COMPACT_ATOMS: atom_id res chain seq x y z
N MET A 1 -16.75 13.99 -59.78
CA MET A 1 -17.37 14.63 -58.61
C MET A 1 -16.96 13.80 -57.41
N ALA A 2 -16.10 14.34 -56.57
CA ALA A 2 -15.56 13.68 -55.40
C ALA A 2 -16.39 14.11 -54.18
N GLU A 3 -16.94 13.16 -53.43
CA GLU A 3 -17.41 13.40 -52.08
C GLU A 3 -16.69 12.42 -51.16
N THR A 4 -15.60 12.92 -50.59
CA THR A 4 -14.82 12.29 -49.54
C THR A 4 -15.53 12.57 -48.22
N LEU A 5 -16.20 11.58 -47.64
CA LEU A 5 -16.75 11.66 -46.30
C LEU A 5 -15.61 11.50 -45.28
N THR A 6 -15.11 12.63 -44.79
CA THR A 6 -14.21 12.68 -43.62
C THR A 6 -15.05 12.50 -42.36
N LEU A 7 -15.01 11.29 -41.77
CA LEU A 7 -15.47 11.09 -40.40
C LEU A 7 -14.49 11.81 -39.46
N SER A 8 -14.97 12.92 -38.90
CA SER A 8 -14.34 13.68 -37.83
C SER A 8 -13.97 12.74 -36.69
N SER A 9 -12.68 12.65 -36.39
CA SER A 9 -12.16 12.00 -35.20
C SER A 9 -12.77 12.69 -33.98
N ASN A 10 -13.58 11.98 -33.21
CA ASN A 10 -13.94 12.44 -31.87
C ASN A 10 -12.67 12.42 -31.03
N GLU A 11 -12.20 13.62 -30.67
CA GLU A 11 -11.25 13.85 -29.60
C GLU A 11 -11.85 13.28 -28.32
N PHE A 12 -11.36 12.12 -27.91
CA PHE A 12 -11.67 11.55 -26.61
C PHE A 12 -10.85 12.34 -25.60
N ASP A 13 -11.45 13.39 -25.02
CA ASP A 13 -10.91 14.15 -23.90
C ASP A 13 -10.48 13.16 -22.82
N GLY A 14 -9.17 12.91 -22.76
CA GLY A 14 -8.54 12.03 -21.81
C GLY A 14 -8.68 12.62 -20.41
N VAL A 15 -9.72 12.19 -19.69
CA VAL A 15 -9.72 12.37 -18.25
C VAL A 15 -8.69 11.39 -17.70
N GLU A 16 -7.48 11.89 -17.45
CA GLU A 16 -6.45 11.21 -16.66
C GLU A 16 -6.98 11.03 -15.22
N ASN A 17 -7.78 9.98 -15.01
CA ASN A 17 -8.45 9.68 -13.75
C ASN A 17 -7.60 8.87 -12.77
N GLY A 18 -6.32 8.62 -13.08
CA GLY A 18 -5.38 7.92 -12.20
C GLY A 18 -4.54 8.91 -11.39
N SER A 19 -4.20 8.56 -10.14
CA SER A 19 -3.05 9.21 -9.50
C SER A 19 -1.81 8.97 -10.37
N PRO A 20 -0.94 9.97 -10.62
CA PRO A 20 0.29 9.74 -11.36
C PRO A 20 1.10 8.64 -10.66
N PRO A 21 1.73 7.72 -11.42
CA PRO A 21 2.45 6.61 -10.85
C PRO A 21 3.53 7.13 -9.91
N VAL A 22 3.67 6.50 -8.74
CA VAL A 22 4.67 6.93 -7.77
C VAL A 22 6.05 6.68 -8.38
N PRO A 23 6.88 7.72 -8.61
CA PRO A 23 8.17 7.52 -9.25
C PRO A 23 9.07 6.65 -8.37
N ALA A 24 9.87 5.82 -9.04
CA ALA A 24 10.91 5.03 -8.37
C ALA A 24 11.93 5.99 -7.73
N PRO A 25 12.38 5.72 -6.48
CA PRO A 25 13.36 6.57 -5.82
C PRO A 25 14.74 6.46 -6.49
N ASP A 26 15.51 7.54 -6.47
CA ASP A 26 16.89 7.55 -6.96
C ASP A 26 17.74 6.56 -6.15
N PRO A 27 18.42 5.58 -6.79
CA PRO A 27 19.06 4.48 -6.09
C PRO A 27 20.20 4.91 -5.15
N ASP A 28 20.83 6.06 -5.44
CA ASP A 28 21.94 6.63 -4.65
C ASP A 28 21.48 7.32 -3.36
N SER A 29 20.16 7.55 -3.21
CA SER A 29 19.55 8.16 -2.02
C SER A 29 19.02 7.14 -1.00
N LEU A 30 19.17 5.84 -1.30
CA LEU A 30 18.56 4.76 -0.53
C LEU A 30 19.46 4.29 0.62
N THR A 31 18.88 4.21 1.81
CA THR A 31 19.45 3.47 2.95
C THR A 31 18.77 2.12 3.05
N TYR A 32 19.55 1.04 3.00
CA TYR A 32 19.03 -0.32 3.13
C TYR A 32 18.90 -0.72 4.60
N HIS A 33 17.70 -1.15 4.98
CA HIS A 33 17.36 -1.60 6.31
C HIS A 33 17.15 -3.12 6.30
N LYS A 34 17.94 -3.82 7.10
CA LYS A 34 17.79 -5.27 7.33
C LYS A 34 16.45 -5.55 8.03
N LEU A 35 15.68 -6.49 7.48
CA LEU A 35 14.36 -6.88 7.97
C LEU A 35 14.40 -8.20 8.72
N CYS A 36 14.70 -9.29 8.00
CA CYS A 36 14.72 -10.64 8.54
C CYS A 36 15.59 -11.56 7.65
N PRO A 37 15.92 -12.78 8.11
CA PRO A 37 16.48 -13.81 7.26
C PRO A 37 15.56 -14.16 6.08
N ALA A 38 16.14 -14.45 4.92
CA ALA A 38 15.43 -14.86 3.70
C ALA A 38 14.58 -16.13 3.89
N SER A 39 15.01 -17.02 4.79
CA SER A 39 14.31 -18.25 5.15
C SER A 39 13.03 -18.01 5.97
N GLU A 40 12.84 -16.84 6.56
CA GLU A 40 11.65 -16.53 7.37
C GLU A 40 10.42 -16.13 6.53
N ILE A 41 10.60 -15.91 5.22
CA ILE A 41 9.50 -15.63 4.29
C ILE A 41 9.48 -16.77 3.28
N GLU A 42 8.49 -17.65 3.44
CA GLU A 42 8.27 -18.79 2.55
C GLU A 42 7.69 -18.33 1.21
N GLU A 43 7.84 -19.16 0.17
CA GLU A 43 7.29 -18.90 -1.16
C GLU A 43 5.76 -18.72 -1.10
N GLY A 44 5.24 -17.68 -1.75
CA GLY A 44 3.81 -17.34 -1.73
C GLY A 44 3.31 -16.78 -0.40
N LYS A 45 4.21 -16.48 0.56
CA LYS A 45 3.89 -15.85 1.84
C LYS A 45 4.37 -14.41 1.88
N SER A 46 3.82 -13.69 2.85
CA SER A 46 4.15 -12.31 3.12
C SER A 46 4.57 -12.13 4.58
N ARG A 47 5.22 -11.01 4.88
CA ARG A 47 5.49 -10.58 6.25
C ARG A 47 5.44 -9.06 6.38
N PRO A 48 4.72 -8.52 7.38
CA PRO A 48 4.67 -7.09 7.62
C PRO A 48 5.85 -6.62 8.47
N PHE A 49 6.32 -5.40 8.18
CA PHE A 49 7.39 -4.70 8.89
C PHE A 49 7.01 -3.24 9.11
N THR A 50 7.67 -2.60 10.07
CA THR A 50 7.62 -1.14 10.23
C THR A 50 9.03 -0.63 10.40
N VAL A 51 9.49 0.19 9.45
CA VAL A 51 10.85 0.73 9.41
C VAL A 51 10.74 2.24 9.33
N ASN A 52 11.35 2.95 10.29
CA ASN A 52 11.27 4.41 10.38
C ASN A 52 9.83 4.92 10.19
N GLY A 53 8.85 4.31 10.88
CA GLY A 53 7.43 4.68 10.79
C GLY A 53 6.72 4.36 9.46
N THR A 54 7.41 3.78 8.48
CA THR A 54 6.84 3.32 7.20
C THR A 54 6.38 1.88 7.35
N HIS A 55 5.14 1.59 6.93
CA HIS A 55 4.57 0.24 7.01
C HIS A 55 4.83 -0.50 5.71
N ILE A 56 5.49 -1.65 5.78
CA ILE A 56 6.00 -2.37 4.62
C ILE A 56 5.47 -3.80 4.68
N ALA A 57 4.94 -4.30 3.57
CA ALA A 57 4.63 -5.71 3.40
C ALA A 57 5.64 -6.29 2.40
N VAL A 58 6.40 -7.29 2.84
CA VAL A 58 7.33 -8.02 1.97
C VAL A 58 6.69 -9.34 1.58
N PHE A 59 6.71 -9.65 0.30
CA PHE A 59 6.22 -10.88 -0.29
C PHE A 59 7.37 -11.63 -0.93
N LYS A 60 7.29 -12.97 -0.90
CA LYS A 60 8.14 -13.82 -1.72
C LYS A 60 7.28 -14.47 -2.81
N ASP A 61 7.60 -14.18 -4.06
CA ASP A 61 6.86 -14.64 -5.24
C ASP A 61 7.82 -14.93 -6.39
N ASN A 62 7.63 -16.07 -7.06
CA ASN A 62 8.48 -16.57 -8.13
C ASN A 62 9.98 -16.59 -7.77
N GLY A 63 10.30 -16.89 -6.51
CA GLY A 63 11.67 -16.88 -5.98
C GLY A 63 12.27 -15.50 -5.76
N GLY A 64 11.55 -14.42 -6.09
CA GLY A 64 11.93 -13.03 -5.84
C GLY A 64 11.28 -12.46 -4.58
N TYR A 65 11.81 -11.32 -4.11
CA TYR A 65 11.24 -10.57 -3.00
C TYR A 65 10.71 -9.21 -3.48
N HIS A 66 9.51 -8.88 -3.03
CA HIS A 66 8.81 -7.65 -3.39
C HIS A 66 8.34 -6.94 -2.13
N ALA A 67 8.55 -5.63 -2.03
CA ALA A 67 8.09 -4.84 -0.91
C ALA A 67 7.14 -3.75 -1.38
N VAL A 68 5.99 -3.63 -0.72
CA VAL A 68 4.99 -2.59 -0.98
C VAL A 68 4.53 -1.97 0.34
N ASP A 69 3.83 -0.83 0.27
CA ASP A 69 3.16 -0.27 1.45
C ASP A 69 2.18 -1.29 2.02
N ASN A 70 2.24 -1.52 3.33
CA ASN A 70 1.32 -2.44 3.97
C ASN A 70 -0.09 -1.86 4.12
N ARG A 71 -0.34 -0.61 3.74
CA ARG A 71 -1.67 -0.01 3.77
C ARG A 71 -2.25 0.04 2.37
N CYS A 72 -3.30 -0.74 2.13
CA CYS A 72 -4.06 -0.64 0.89
C CYS A 72 -4.44 0.82 0.67
N PRO A 73 -4.15 1.43 -0.49
CA PRO A 73 -4.52 2.80 -0.72
C PRO A 73 -6.03 2.93 -0.53
N HIS A 74 -6.87 2.02 -1.03
CA HIS A 74 -8.32 2.16 -0.92
C HIS A 74 -8.83 2.61 0.48
N MET A 75 -8.53 1.85 1.55
CA MET A 75 -8.96 2.14 2.93
C MET A 75 -8.02 1.64 4.03
N GLY A 76 -6.75 1.39 3.71
CA GLY A 76 -5.72 1.04 4.70
C GLY A 76 -5.74 -0.41 5.19
N TYR A 77 -6.41 -1.33 4.49
CA TYR A 77 -6.32 -2.76 4.78
C TYR A 77 -4.86 -3.24 4.81
N PRO A 78 -4.44 -4.11 5.75
CA PRO A 78 -3.10 -4.68 5.77
C PRO A 78 -2.86 -5.52 4.51
N MET A 79 -2.03 -5.01 3.58
CA MET A 79 -1.73 -5.71 2.32
C MET A 79 -1.02 -7.04 2.55
N SER A 80 -0.28 -7.20 3.64
CA SER A 80 0.31 -8.47 4.05
C SER A 80 -0.73 -9.58 4.21
N GLU A 81 -2.00 -9.26 4.52
CA GLU A 81 -3.06 -10.28 4.59
C GLU A 81 -3.63 -10.64 3.20
N GLY A 82 -3.31 -9.86 2.16
CA GLY A 82 -3.73 -10.10 0.79
C GLY A 82 -3.14 -11.38 0.18
N THR A 83 -3.66 -11.76 -0.99
CA THR A 83 -3.18 -12.91 -1.74
C THR A 83 -2.43 -12.47 -2.98
N VAL A 84 -1.29 -13.11 -3.26
CA VAL A 84 -0.56 -12.97 -4.52
C VAL A 84 -0.91 -14.13 -5.44
N ARG A 85 -1.24 -13.84 -6.70
CA ARG A 85 -1.43 -14.83 -7.77
C ARG A 85 -0.84 -14.27 -9.06
N ASP A 86 0.08 -14.99 -9.67
CA ASP A 86 0.68 -14.62 -10.97
C ASP A 86 1.25 -13.18 -10.98
N GLY A 87 1.90 -12.77 -9.89
CA GLY A 87 2.45 -11.41 -9.72
C GLY A 87 1.42 -10.33 -9.38
N VAL A 88 0.14 -10.69 -9.21
CA VAL A 88 -0.94 -9.77 -8.83
C VAL A 88 -1.26 -9.90 -7.35
N LEU A 89 -1.14 -8.80 -6.61
CA LEU A 89 -1.54 -8.70 -5.21
C LEU A 89 -2.99 -8.23 -5.09
N ILE A 90 -3.82 -9.04 -4.44
CA ILE A 90 -5.25 -8.82 -4.26
C ILE A 90 -5.55 -8.46 -2.81
N CYS A 91 -6.10 -7.27 -2.60
CA CYS A 91 -6.58 -6.83 -1.28
C CYS A 91 -7.85 -7.58 -0.88
N HIS A 92 -7.87 -8.22 0.29
CA HIS A 92 -9.01 -9.04 0.74
C HIS A 92 -10.25 -8.24 1.16
N TRP A 93 -10.15 -6.92 1.31
CA TRP A 93 -11.31 -6.14 1.72
C TRP A 93 -12.24 -5.79 0.56
N HIS A 94 -11.71 -5.16 -0.49
CA HIS A 94 -12.50 -4.68 -1.63
C HIS A 94 -11.99 -5.20 -2.98
N HIS A 95 -11.09 -6.20 -2.95
CA HIS A 95 -10.55 -6.86 -4.13
C HIS A 95 -9.88 -5.92 -5.13
N TRP A 96 -9.26 -4.84 -4.64
CA TRP A 96 -8.36 -4.04 -5.47
C TRP A 96 -7.12 -4.87 -5.79
N GLU A 97 -6.74 -4.83 -7.05
CA GLU A 97 -5.64 -5.60 -7.61
C GLU A 97 -4.49 -4.65 -7.93
N PHE A 98 -3.28 -5.10 -7.62
CA PHE A 98 -2.04 -4.35 -7.81
C PHE A 98 -0.97 -5.24 -8.42
N ASP A 99 -0.17 -4.70 -9.32
CA ASP A 99 1.06 -5.35 -9.75
C ASP A 99 2.04 -5.39 -8.57
N LEU A 100 2.46 -6.59 -8.15
CA LEU A 100 3.28 -6.76 -6.95
C LEU A 100 4.67 -6.11 -7.09
N LYS A 101 5.18 -6.01 -8.31
CA LYS A 101 6.54 -5.51 -8.58
C LYS A 101 6.61 -3.99 -8.53
N THR A 102 5.64 -3.32 -9.12
CA THR A 102 5.59 -1.86 -9.30
C THR A 102 4.66 -1.17 -8.31
N GLY A 103 3.70 -1.91 -7.76
CA GLY A 103 2.60 -1.37 -6.95
C GLY A 103 1.46 -0.76 -7.77
N GLY A 104 1.54 -0.77 -9.11
CA GLY A 104 0.53 -0.17 -9.99
C GLY A 104 -0.84 -0.80 -9.79
N CYS A 105 -1.88 0.02 -9.60
CA CYS A 105 -3.26 -0.45 -9.48
C CYS A 105 -3.84 -0.74 -10.87
N PHE A 106 -4.50 -1.89 -11.02
CA PHE A 106 -5.16 -2.24 -12.29
C PHE A 106 -6.48 -1.48 -12.52
N LEU A 107 -6.99 -0.77 -11.51
CA LEU A 107 -8.15 0.10 -11.65
C LEU A 107 -7.72 1.48 -12.14
N THR A 108 -8.34 1.97 -13.22
CA THR A 108 -8.03 3.27 -13.83
C THR A 108 -8.23 4.47 -12.90
N THR A 109 -9.13 4.34 -11.93
CA THR A 109 -9.40 5.36 -10.90
C THR A 109 -8.76 5.03 -9.55
N GLY A 110 -8.00 3.93 -9.50
CA GLY A 110 -7.31 3.47 -8.30
C GLY A 110 -6.04 4.28 -8.05
N ASP A 111 -5.67 4.39 -6.78
CA ASP A 111 -4.33 4.85 -6.43
C ASP A 111 -3.40 3.65 -6.35
N ASP A 112 -2.14 3.84 -6.76
CA ASP A 112 -1.09 2.81 -6.68
C ASP A 112 -0.63 2.57 -5.24
N LEU A 113 -0.10 1.37 -5.01
CA LEU A 113 0.76 1.08 -3.87
C LEU A 113 2.15 1.68 -4.10
N LYS A 114 2.77 2.18 -3.03
CA LYS A 114 4.21 2.45 -3.07
C LYS A 114 4.96 1.12 -3.05
N SER A 115 5.79 0.87 -4.07
CA SER A 115 6.80 -0.19 -4.04
C SER A 115 8.11 0.30 -3.43
N PHE A 116 8.82 -0.58 -2.73
CA PHE A 116 10.14 -0.31 -2.16
C PHE A 116 11.20 -1.23 -2.77
N PRO A 117 12.40 -0.72 -3.08
CA PRO A 117 13.51 -1.55 -3.53
C PRO A 117 13.87 -2.60 -2.47
N VAL A 118 14.02 -3.86 -2.90
CA VAL A 118 14.44 -4.97 -2.04
C VAL A 118 15.76 -5.53 -2.54
N ARG A 119 16.63 -5.88 -1.60
CA ARG A 119 17.88 -6.63 -1.85
C ARG A 119 17.98 -7.77 -0.85
N VAL A 120 18.70 -8.82 -1.24
CA VAL A 120 19.07 -9.91 -0.34
C VAL A 120 20.59 -9.87 -0.17
N ASP A 121 21.05 -9.65 1.05
CA ASP A 121 22.48 -9.59 1.35
C ASP A 121 23.02 -10.99 1.61
N ASN A 122 24.00 -11.42 0.79
CA ASN A 122 24.69 -12.71 0.86
C ASN A 122 23.75 -13.92 0.99
N ASP A 123 22.60 -13.89 0.30
CA ASP A 123 21.53 -14.91 0.36
C ASP A 123 21.00 -15.21 1.78
N ARG A 124 21.27 -14.32 2.74
CA ARG A 124 20.90 -14.53 4.14
C ARG A 124 19.80 -13.61 4.59
N ASP A 125 19.90 -12.32 4.32
CA ASP A 125 19.05 -11.31 4.95
C ASP A 125 18.31 -10.48 3.89
N VAL A 126 17.00 -10.33 4.06
CA VAL A 126 16.17 -9.45 3.24
C VAL A 126 16.30 -8.03 3.76
N CYS A 127 16.64 -7.11 2.87
CA CYS A 127 16.84 -5.69 3.15
C CYS A 127 15.93 -4.84 2.26
N VAL A 128 15.33 -3.79 2.83
CA VAL A 128 14.50 -2.83 2.09
C VAL A 128 15.15 -1.46 2.02
N GLY A 129 15.17 -0.85 0.84
CA GLY A 129 15.69 0.49 0.61
C GLY A 129 14.64 1.55 0.90
N LEU A 130 14.95 2.49 1.78
CA LEU A 130 14.14 3.69 2.04
C LEU A 130 14.95 4.95 1.74
N SER A 131 14.30 5.96 1.14
CA SER A 131 14.91 7.28 0.99
C SER A 131 14.88 8.03 2.33
N GLY A 132 15.85 8.91 2.57
CA GLY A 132 15.92 9.70 3.81
C GLY A 132 14.68 10.60 4.04
N GLY A 133 13.92 10.91 2.98
CA GLY A 133 12.70 11.71 3.02
C GLY A 133 11.39 10.92 3.00
N GLU A 134 11.42 9.59 3.07
CA GLU A 134 10.26 8.73 2.78
C GLU A 134 9.02 9.09 3.63
N GLN A 135 9.18 9.41 4.93
CA GLN A 135 8.06 9.80 5.77
C GLN A 135 7.37 11.09 5.30
N GLU A 136 8.15 12.10 4.94
CA GLU A 136 7.59 13.38 4.50
C GLU A 136 6.97 13.24 3.11
N GLU A 137 7.57 12.44 2.23
CA GLU A 137 6.98 12.09 0.94
C GLU A 137 5.69 11.31 1.09
N ALA A 138 5.65 10.28 1.94
CA ALA A 138 4.44 9.52 2.23
C ALA A 138 3.33 10.39 2.81
N ARG A 139 3.69 11.31 3.72
CA ARG A 139 2.77 12.32 4.27
C ARG A 139 2.24 13.24 3.16
N ARG A 140 3.10 13.71 2.26
CA ARG A 140 2.70 14.54 1.11
C ARG A 140 1.75 13.79 0.18
N ARG A 141 2.05 12.53 -0.15
CA ARG A 141 1.16 11.65 -0.95
C ARG A 141 -0.21 11.51 -0.29
N LEU A 142 -0.25 11.32 1.04
CA LEU A 142 -1.51 11.24 1.79
C LEU A 142 -2.30 12.55 1.75
N ILE A 143 -1.64 13.70 1.86
CA ILE A 143 -2.27 15.03 1.73
C ILE A 143 -2.86 15.22 0.33
N ASP A 144 -2.07 14.98 -0.71
CA ASP A 144 -2.47 15.21 -2.09
C ASP A 144 -3.66 14.31 -2.46
N ARG A 145 -3.62 13.06 -2.02
CA ARG A 145 -4.74 12.13 -2.15
C ARG A 145 -5.98 12.57 -1.37
N GLY A 146 -5.80 13.01 -0.13
CA GLY A 146 -6.88 13.54 0.70
C GLY A 146 -7.58 14.73 0.02
N LYS A 147 -6.80 15.65 -0.58
CA LYS A 147 -7.35 16.79 -1.34
C LYS A 147 -8.16 16.34 -2.56
N ARG A 148 -7.60 15.47 -3.41
CA ARG A 148 -8.34 14.93 -4.58
C ARG A 148 -9.64 14.23 -4.17
N THR A 149 -9.57 13.41 -3.12
CA THR A 149 -10.75 12.71 -2.57
C THR A 149 -11.79 13.69 -2.03
N LEU A 150 -11.35 14.78 -1.39
CA LEU A 150 -12.25 15.83 -0.88
C LEU A 150 -12.95 16.55 -2.02
N GLU A 151 -12.20 16.98 -3.03
CA GLU A 151 -12.74 17.66 -4.21
C GLU A 151 -13.79 16.79 -4.91
N GLN A 152 -13.48 15.50 -5.13
CA GLN A 152 -14.42 14.56 -5.73
C GLN A 152 -15.65 14.36 -4.84
N GLY A 153 -15.45 14.18 -3.53
CA GLY A 153 -16.55 14.03 -2.59
C GLY A 153 -17.49 15.24 -2.53
N LEU A 154 -16.97 16.45 -2.66
CA LEU A 154 -17.76 17.67 -2.72
C LEU A 154 -18.55 17.78 -4.04
N LYS A 155 -17.92 17.45 -5.18
CA LYS A 155 -18.59 17.42 -6.51
C LYS A 155 -19.75 16.43 -6.52
N ASP A 156 -19.52 15.23 -6.01
CA ASP A 156 -20.50 14.14 -6.01
C ASP A 156 -21.51 14.24 -4.87
N ARG A 157 -21.34 15.21 -3.96
CA ARG A 157 -22.07 15.30 -2.68
C ARG A 157 -22.01 13.98 -1.89
N SER A 158 -20.88 13.28 -1.96
CA SER A 158 -20.66 11.99 -1.34
C SER A 158 -20.14 12.17 0.10
N PRO A 159 -20.97 11.90 1.13
CA PRO A 159 -20.53 12.04 2.53
C PRO A 159 -19.37 11.09 2.84
N PHE A 160 -19.36 9.94 2.17
CA PHE A 160 -18.34 8.92 2.31
C PHE A 160 -16.97 9.38 1.82
N LEU A 161 -16.88 9.95 0.62
CA LEU A 161 -15.61 10.46 0.10
C LEU A 161 -15.11 11.65 0.91
N ILE A 162 -16.02 12.52 1.36
CA ILE A 162 -15.70 13.62 2.27
C ILE A 162 -15.11 13.08 3.58
N ALA A 163 -15.75 12.08 4.20
CA ALA A 163 -15.26 11.46 5.43
C ALA A 163 -13.89 10.78 5.24
N LYS A 164 -13.70 10.05 4.14
CA LYS A 164 -12.42 9.41 3.78
C LYS A 164 -11.31 10.45 3.64
N ALA A 165 -11.59 11.54 2.94
CA ALA A 165 -10.64 12.64 2.75
C ALA A 165 -10.25 13.30 4.09
N VAL A 166 -11.24 13.57 4.95
CA VAL A 166 -10.99 14.15 6.27
C VAL A 166 -10.11 13.24 7.13
N THR A 167 -10.34 11.92 7.10
CA THR A 167 -9.48 10.95 7.82
C THR A 167 -8.04 11.02 7.32
N ALA A 168 -7.81 10.95 6.01
CA ALA A 168 -6.48 11.04 5.42
C ALA A 168 -5.76 12.36 5.81
N LEU A 169 -6.46 13.50 5.69
CA LEU A 169 -5.91 14.81 6.02
C LEU A 169 -5.60 14.93 7.52
N ARG A 170 -6.44 14.40 8.41
CA ARG A 170 -6.20 14.39 9.86
C ARG A 170 -5.01 13.51 10.24
N GLU A 171 -4.83 12.37 9.59
CA GLU A 171 -3.67 11.51 9.79
C GLU A 171 -2.38 12.22 9.36
N SER A 172 -2.40 12.91 8.22
CA SER A 172 -1.25 13.65 7.71
C SER A 172 -0.86 14.88 8.56
N ALA A 173 -1.80 15.47 9.28
CA ALA A 173 -1.53 16.60 10.18
C ALA A 173 -0.74 16.19 11.43
N GLY A 174 -0.55 14.89 11.65
CA GLY A 174 0.00 14.34 12.89
C GLY A 174 -0.99 14.53 14.03
N ARG A 175 -1.17 13.50 14.87
CA ARG A 175 -1.89 13.65 16.14
C ARG A 175 -1.16 14.69 17.01
N ARG A 176 -1.54 15.97 16.95
CA ARG A 176 -1.56 16.86 18.13
C ARG A 176 -2.73 16.48 19.04
N LEU A 177 -2.84 15.19 19.37
CA LEU A 177 -3.77 14.69 20.37
C LEU A 177 -2.94 14.11 21.51
N ARG A 178 -2.76 14.96 22.53
CA ARG A 178 -2.38 14.73 23.94
C ARG A 178 -1.53 13.49 24.22
N ARG A 179 -0.29 13.73 24.66
CA ARG A 179 0.50 12.77 25.46
C ARG A 179 -0.34 12.31 26.65
N SER A 180 -0.89 11.10 26.60
CA SER A 180 -1.15 10.30 27.79
C SER A 180 -0.24 9.10 27.73
N SER A 181 0.84 9.18 28.50
CA SER A 181 1.74 8.08 28.81
C SER A 181 0.97 6.91 29.41
N SER A 182 0.97 5.76 28.74
CA SER A 182 1.05 4.47 29.43
C SER A 182 1.66 3.44 28.50
N THR A 183 2.81 2.94 28.92
CA THR A 183 3.57 1.83 28.36
C THR A 183 2.75 0.55 28.51
N GLY A 184 2.54 -0.19 27.42
CA GLY A 184 1.87 -1.48 27.45
C GLY A 184 2.40 -2.41 26.38
N CYS A 185 3.42 -3.19 26.74
CA CYS A 185 3.89 -4.32 25.95
C CYS A 185 2.76 -5.36 25.86
N SER A 186 2.26 -5.63 24.66
CA SER A 186 1.23 -6.65 24.42
C SER A 186 1.92 -8.00 24.21
N THR A 187 1.86 -8.88 25.21
CA THR A 187 2.05 -10.32 25.00
C THR A 187 0.71 -10.93 24.61
N ALA A 188 0.73 -11.73 23.55
CA ALA A 188 -0.44 -12.41 22.99
C ALA A 188 -1.10 -13.37 24.01
N PRO A 189 -2.43 -13.52 24.01
CA PRO A 189 -3.09 -14.52 24.85
C PRO A 189 -2.86 -15.92 24.30
N THR A 190 -2.40 -16.84 25.16
CA THR A 190 -2.27 -18.26 24.84
C THR A 190 -3.65 -18.90 24.66
N ARG A 191 -3.82 -19.57 23.52
CA ARG A 191 -5.03 -20.31 23.14
C ARG A 191 -5.23 -21.48 24.11
N ARG A 192 -6.23 -21.40 25.00
CA ARG A 192 -6.65 -22.56 25.82
C ARG A 192 -7.32 -23.60 24.93
N GLN A 193 -6.76 -24.81 24.89
CA GLN A 193 -7.41 -26.01 24.40
C GLN A 193 -8.69 -26.28 25.21
N MET A 194 -9.83 -26.45 24.53
CA MET A 194 -11.04 -27.01 25.12
C MET A 194 -10.89 -28.53 25.19
N ASP A 195 -10.77 -29.07 26.41
CA ASP A 195 -10.84 -30.50 26.70
C ASP A 195 -12.32 -30.94 26.66
N SER A 196 -12.69 -31.70 25.63
CA SER A 196 -14.04 -32.27 25.48
C SER A 196 -14.20 -33.48 26.38
N ARG A 197 -14.56 -33.25 27.66
CA ARG A 197 -15.03 -34.31 28.56
C ARG A 197 -16.55 -34.29 28.70
N ARG A 198 -17.18 -35.17 27.91
CA ARG A 198 -18.18 -36.16 28.33
C ARG A 198 -19.05 -35.78 29.54
N VAL A 199 -20.27 -35.31 29.26
CA VAL A 199 -21.39 -35.37 30.21
C VAL A 199 -22.15 -36.67 29.94
N LYS A 200 -22.31 -37.49 30.98
CA LYS A 200 -23.28 -38.59 31.05
C LYS A 200 -24.65 -38.02 31.38
#